data_AF-A0A2D8EIW9-F1
#
_entry.id   AF-A0A2D8EIW9-F1
#
_cell.length_a   1.000
_cell.length_b   1.000
_cell.length_c   1.000
_cell.angle_alpha   90.00
_cell.angle_beta   90.00
_cell.angle_gamma   90.00
#
_symmetry.space_group_name_H-M   'P 1'
#
loop_
_entity.id
_entity.type
_entity.pdbx_description
1 polymer ?
#
loop_
_entity_poly.entity_id
_entity_poly.type
_entity_poly.pdbx_seq_one_letter_code
_entity_poly.pdbx_strand_id
1 'polypeptide(L)'
;MSFYALKWGLTKDLDNPTTKLVLVMLCDYANDLNECYPSQQHLAKRCGVSERCIVTHIRKLEISNIIKVKRTKNGYKTRNYYKINMPYRSEKSSLNTNIYNKRKNKNFMHG
;
A
#
# COMPACT_ATOMS: atom_id res chain seq x y z
N MET A 1 -5.95 0.04 -6.81
CA MET A 1 -4.55 -0.43 -6.85
C MET A 1 -3.65 0.79 -6.86
N SER A 2 -2.60 0.80 -6.03
CA SER A 2 -1.71 1.96 -5.87
C SER A 2 -0.33 1.67 -6.45
N PHE A 3 0.01 2.32 -7.57
CA PHE A 3 1.32 2.20 -8.21
C PHE A 3 2.46 2.62 -7.25
N TYR A 4 2.23 3.65 -6.43
CA TYR A 4 3.23 4.13 -5.48
C TYR A 4 3.49 3.14 -4.35
N ALA A 5 2.43 2.52 -3.81
CA ALA A 5 2.57 1.49 -2.79
C ALA A 5 3.36 0.29 -3.33
N LEU A 6 3.08 -0.14 -4.57
CA LEU A 6 3.83 -1.21 -5.23
C LEU A 6 5.32 -0.87 -5.35
N LYS A 7 5.64 0.31 -5.90
CA LYS A 7 7.03 0.78 -6.03
C LYS A 7 7.76 0.78 -4.68
N TRP A 8 7.12 1.30 -3.64
CA TRP A 8 7.69 1.32 -2.29
C TRP A 8 7.88 -0.10 -1.72
N GLY A 9 6.91 -1.00 -1.92
CA GLY A 9 6.99 -2.39 -1.46
C GLY A 9 8.18 -3.13 -2.07
N LEU A 10 8.43 -2.92 -3.37
CA LEU A 10 9.56 -3.50 -4.10
C LEU A 10 10.93 -3.02 -3.58
N THR A 11 11.02 -1.79 -3.07
CA THR A 11 12.27 -1.26 -2.48
C THR A 11 12.59 -1.79 -1.09
N LYS A 12 11.69 -2.55 -0.45
CA LYS A 12 11.93 -3.04 0.90
C LYS A 12 12.95 -4.17 0.92
N ASP A 13 13.93 -4.02 1.80
CA ASP A 13 14.83 -5.11 2.11
C ASP A 13 14.20 -6.03 3.15
N LEU A 14 14.04 -7.29 2.79
CA LEU A 14 13.33 -8.31 3.56
C LEU A 14 14.08 -9.62 3.42
N ASP A 15 14.24 -10.31 4.55
CA ASP A 15 14.98 -11.57 4.71
C ASP A 15 14.38 -12.75 3.94
N ASN A 16 13.13 -12.64 3.50
CA ASN A 16 12.39 -13.75 2.93
C ASN A 16 11.56 -13.32 1.70
N PRO A 17 11.67 -14.07 0.58
CA PRO A 17 10.99 -13.72 -0.67
C PRO A 17 9.46 -13.80 -0.55
N THR A 18 8.93 -14.76 0.20
CA THR A 18 7.48 -14.88 0.44
C THR A 18 6.97 -13.72 1.29
N THR A 19 7.72 -13.25 2.30
CA THR A 19 7.38 -12.04 3.05
C THR A 19 7.29 -10.83 2.10
N LYS A 20 8.27 -10.67 1.20
CA LYS A 20 8.29 -9.60 0.20
C LYS A 20 7.12 -9.71 -0.78
N LEU A 21 6.81 -10.90 -1.27
CA LEU A 21 5.67 -11.15 -2.15
C LEU A 21 4.34 -10.77 -1.46
N VAL A 22 4.14 -11.20 -0.21
CA VAL A 22 2.94 -10.86 0.57
C VAL A 22 2.81 -9.34 0.74
N LEU A 23 3.91 -8.63 1.01
CA LEU A 23 3.91 -7.17 1.08
C LEU A 23 3.50 -6.54 -0.25
N VAL A 24 4.10 -6.97 -1.36
CA VAL A 24 3.79 -6.46 -2.70
C VAL A 24 2.32 -6.70 -3.05
N MET A 25 1.75 -7.86 -2.70
CA MET A 25 0.32 -8.13 -2.89
C MET A 25 -0.57 -7.21 -2.04
N LEU A 26 -0.20 -6.92 -0.79
CA LEU A 26 -0.93 -5.94 0.01
C LEU A 26 -0.86 -4.53 -0.60
N CYS A 27 0.31 -4.13 -1.12
CA CYS A 27 0.50 -2.87 -1.83
C CYS A 27 -0.36 -2.78 -3.10
N ASP A 28 -0.48 -3.88 -3.83
CA ASP A 28 -1.32 -3.98 -5.03
C ASP A 28 -2.79 -3.66 -4.70
N TYR A 29 -3.30 -4.23 -3.59
CA TYR A 29 -4.67 -3.99 -3.11
C TYR A 29 -4.86 -2.68 -2.35
N ALA A 30 -3.80 -1.92 -2.08
CA ALA A 30 -3.89 -0.69 -1.30
C ALA A 30 -4.63 0.42 -2.04
N ASN A 31 -5.46 1.16 -1.30
CA ASN A 31 -6.05 2.43 -1.73
C ASN A 31 -5.06 3.60 -1.49
N ASP A 32 -5.49 4.83 -1.80
CA ASP A 32 -4.67 6.03 -1.63
C ASP A 32 -4.33 6.34 -0.18
N LEU A 33 -5.11 5.77 0.76
CA LEU A 33 -4.84 5.85 2.19
C LEU A 33 -3.91 4.73 2.67
N ASN A 34 -3.29 3.95 1.78
CA ASN A 34 -2.44 2.80 2.13
C ASN A 34 -3.19 1.69 2.90
N GLU A 35 -4.50 1.55 2.67
CA GLU A 35 -5.36 0.57 3.33
C GLU A 35 -5.84 -0.49 2.35
N CYS A 36 -5.92 -1.73 2.83
CA CYS A 36 -6.52 -2.85 2.09
C CYS A 36 -7.15 -3.88 3.03
N TYR A 37 -7.98 -4.76 2.47
CA TYR A 37 -8.73 -5.78 3.21
C TYR A 37 -8.87 -7.14 2.48
N PRO A 38 -7.85 -7.64 1.75
CA PRO A 38 -7.94 -8.98 1.16
C PRO A 38 -8.01 -10.07 2.24
N SER A 39 -8.78 -11.13 1.98
CA SER A 39 -8.79 -12.29 2.88
C SER A 39 -7.44 -13.03 2.83
N GLN A 40 -7.10 -13.74 3.90
CA GLN A 40 -5.86 -14.54 3.94
C GLN A 40 -5.90 -15.68 2.93
N GLN A 41 -7.08 -16.29 2.71
CA GLN A 41 -7.31 -17.26 1.65
C GLN A 41 -7.06 -16.68 0.25
N HIS A 42 -7.51 -15.45 -0.01
CA HIS A 42 -7.28 -14.78 -1.29
C HIS A 42 -5.78 -14.50 -1.52
N LEU A 43 -5.09 -14.02 -0.49
CA LEU A 43 -3.63 -13.83 -0.52
C LEU A 43 -2.89 -15.15 -0.73
N ALA A 44 -3.32 -16.23 -0.07
CA ALA A 44 -2.75 -17.57 -0.19
C ALA A 44 -2.80 -18.07 -1.63
N LYS A 45 -3.98 -17.97 -2.26
CA LYS A 45 -4.18 -18.32 -3.67
C LYS A 45 -3.28 -17.49 -4.59
N ARG A 46 -3.12 -16.19 -4.33
CA ARG A 46 -2.28 -15.32 -5.17
C ARG A 46 -0.79 -15.50 -4.98
N CYS A 47 -0.36 -15.81 -3.76
CA CYS A 47 1.05 -16.05 -3.47
C CYS A 47 1.47 -17.49 -3.74
N GLY A 48 0.54 -18.41 -4.02
CA GLY A 48 0.83 -19.82 -4.26
C GLY A 48 1.30 -20.55 -2.99
N VAL A 49 0.85 -20.12 -1.81
CA VAL A 49 1.25 -20.69 -0.50
C VAL A 49 0.04 -20.99 0.36
N SER A 50 0.22 -21.73 1.45
CA SER A 50 -0.86 -22.04 2.38
C SER A 50 -1.34 -20.81 3.17
N GLU A 51 -2.58 -20.83 3.67
CA GLU A 51 -3.08 -19.76 4.55
C GLU A 51 -2.24 -19.61 5.83
N ARG A 52 -1.72 -20.72 6.37
CA ARG A 52 -0.81 -20.68 7.52
C ARG A 52 0.48 -19.93 7.20
N CYS A 53 1.02 -20.10 5.99
CA CYS A 53 2.17 -19.35 5.51
C CYS A 53 1.86 -17.85 5.43
N ILE A 54 0.71 -17.47 4.87
CA ILE A 54 0.24 -16.07 4.85
C ILE A 54 0.15 -15.48 6.26
N VAL A 55 -0.45 -16.19 7.22
CA VAL A 55 -0.54 -15.74 8.62
C VAL A 55 0.86 -15.48 9.20
N THR A 56 1.82 -16.37 8.96
CA THR A 56 3.21 -16.22 9.40
C THR A 56 3.86 -14.97 8.79
N HIS A 57 3.74 -14.76 7.48
CA HIS A 57 4.37 -13.62 6.81
C HIS A 57 3.69 -12.28 7.15
N ILE A 58 2.37 -12.26 7.35
CA ILE A 58 1.67 -11.08 7.88
C ILE A 58 2.20 -10.72 9.27
N ARG A 59 2.39 -11.71 10.15
CA ARG A 59 2.97 -11.48 11.49
C ARG A 59 4.39 -10.94 11.40
N LYS A 60 5.23 -11.46 10.49
CA LYS A 60 6.57 -10.91 10.25
C LYS A 60 6.51 -9.42 9.86
N LEU A 61 5.66 -9.07 8.90
CA LEU A 61 5.46 -7.67 8.48
C LEU A 61 4.92 -6.77 9.60
N GLU A 62 4.04 -7.30 10.45
CA GLU A 62 3.48 -6.61 11.62
C GLU A 62 4.56 -6.36 12.68
N ILE A 63 5.37 -7.37 13.01
CA ILE A 63 6.51 -7.26 13.96
C ILE A 63 7.55 -6.26 13.45
N SER A 64 7.85 -6.27 12.15
CA SER A 64 8.76 -5.30 11.53
C SER A 64 8.15 -3.90 11.38
N ASN A 65 6.93 -3.66 11.87
CA ASN A 65 6.21 -2.39 11.79
C ASN A 65 6.04 -1.85 10.35
N ILE A 66 6.04 -2.75 9.36
CA ILE A 66 5.84 -2.44 7.94
C ILE A 66 4.34 -2.31 7.65
N ILE A 67 3.51 -3.08 8.37
CA ILE A 67 2.05 -2.99 8.32
C ILE A 67 1.48 -2.96 9.73
N LYS A 68 0.26 -2.46 9.87
CA LYS A 68 -0.60 -2.66 11.04
C LYS A 68 -1.81 -3.50 10.64
N VAL A 69 -2.21 -4.44 11.50
CA VAL A 69 -3.36 -5.32 11.24
C VAL A 69 -4.46 -5.03 12.25
N LYS A 70 -5.62 -4.56 11.77
CA LYS A 70 -6.84 -4.45 12.57
C LYS A 70 -7.74 -5.64 12.26
N ARG A 71 -8.04 -6.42 13.28
CA ARG A 71 -8.88 -7.63 13.18
C ARG A 71 -10.26 -7.28 13.71
N THR A 72 -11.29 -7.37 12.88
CA THR A 72 -12.67 -7.13 13.29
C THR A 72 -13.46 -8.43 13.26
N LYS A 73 -14.35 -8.61 14.24
CA LYS A 73 -15.28 -9.74 14.29
C LYS A 73 -16.65 -9.26 13.86
N ASN A 74 -17.28 -10.00 12.97
CA ASN A 74 -18.70 -9.85 12.65
C ASN A 74 -19.36 -11.23 12.75
N GLY A 75 -19.93 -11.54 13.92
CA GLY A 75 -20.33 -12.90 14.29
C GLY A 75 -19.14 -13.87 14.25
N TYR A 76 -19.30 -15.00 13.55
CA TYR A 76 -18.26 -16.01 13.37
C TYR A 76 -17.16 -15.62 12.37
N LYS A 77 -17.36 -14.56 11.57
CA LYS A 77 -16.41 -14.15 10.54
C LYS A 77 -15.43 -13.11 11.09
N THR A 78 -14.14 -13.38 10.95
CA THR A 78 -13.08 -12.39 11.21
C THR A 78 -12.66 -11.75 9.90
N ARG A 79 -12.57 -10.42 9.88
CA ARG A 79 -12.00 -9.65 8.77
C ARG A 79 -10.72 -8.98 9.20
N ASN A 80 -9.72 -9.00 8.33
CA ASN A 80 -8.45 -8.34 8.54
C ASN A 80 -8.40 -7.08 7.68
N TYR A 81 -8.06 -5.97 8.30
CA TYR A 81 -7.74 -4.70 7.67
C TYR A 81 -6.25 -4.47 7.84
N TYR A 82 -5.57 -4.16 6.75
CA TYR A 82 -4.14 -3.90 6.73
C TYR A 82 -3.90 -2.44 6.39
N LYS A 83 -3.07 -1.78 7.20
CA LYS A 83 -2.55 -0.44 6.94
C LYS A 83 -1.07 -0.54 6.65
N ILE A 84 -0.63 -0.15 5.47
CA ILE A 84 0.78 -0.13 5.10
C ILE A 84 1.41 1.12 5.72
N ASN A 85 2.50 0.94 6.47
CA ASN A 85 3.25 2.02 7.11
C ASN A 85 4.23 2.66 6.13
N MET A 86 3.68 3.21 5.06
CA MET A 86 4.40 3.96 4.04
C MET A 86 4.14 5.46 4.24
N PRO A 87 5.16 6.35 4.06
CA PRO A 87 4.94 7.78 4.07
C PRO A 87 3.86 8.18 3.06
N TYR A 88 2.90 9.00 3.49
CA TYR A 88 1.94 9.58 2.56
C TYR A 88 2.69 10.40 1.52
N ARG A 89 2.22 10.37 0.28
CA ARG A 89 2.73 11.27 -0.73
C ARG A 89 2.32 12.68 -0.31
N SER A 90 3.22 13.42 0.33
CA SER A 90 3.05 14.86 0.43
C SER A 90 3.00 15.38 -0.99
N GLU A 91 1.98 16.17 -1.30
CA GLU A 91 1.87 16.91 -2.55
C GLU A 91 3.06 17.88 -2.67
N LYS A 92 4.26 17.40 -3.02
CA LYS A 92 5.27 18.24 -3.68
C LYS A 92 4.84 18.52 -5.13
N SER A 93 3.58 18.95 -5.30
CA SER A 93 3.00 19.53 -6.50
C SER A 93 2.64 21.00 -6.31
N SER A 94 2.97 21.64 -5.17
CA SER A 94 2.89 23.11 -5.05
C SER A 94 3.89 23.87 -5.94
N LEU A 95 4.89 23.18 -6.51
CA LEU A 95 5.86 23.80 -7.43
C LEU A 95 5.40 23.77 -8.91
N ASN A 96 4.47 22.90 -9.30
CA ASN A 96 4.00 22.83 -10.69
C ASN A 96 2.70 23.63 -10.93
N THR A 97 1.90 23.88 -9.89
CA THR A 97 0.74 24.77 -9.97
C THR A 97 1.15 26.21 -10.30
N ASN A 98 2.32 26.64 -9.80
CA ASN A 98 2.87 27.95 -10.12
C ASN A 98 3.36 28.07 -11.57
N ILE A 99 3.87 27.01 -12.19
CA ILE A 99 4.28 27.04 -13.60
C ILE A 99 3.05 27.05 -14.53
N TYR A 100 2.01 26.28 -14.18
CA TYR A 100 0.74 26.27 -14.91
C TYR A 100 0.00 27.63 -14.80
N ASN A 101 -0.05 28.22 -13.60
CA ASN A 101 -0.66 29.54 -13.39
C ASN A 101 0.19 30.70 -13.96
N LYS A 102 1.53 30.61 -13.94
CA LYS A 102 2.44 31.62 -14.51
C LYS A 102 2.45 31.61 -16.04
N ARG A 103 2.20 30.46 -16.68
CA ARG A 103 2.02 30.37 -18.14
C ARG A 103 0.66 30.94 -18.58
N LYS A 104 -0.39 30.77 -17.76
CA LYS A 104 -1.72 31.32 -18.05
C LYS A 104 -1.74 32.85 -17.96
N ASN A 105 -1.10 33.46 -16.96
CA ASN A 105 -1.07 34.92 -16.78
C ASN A 105 -0.19 35.69 -17.79
N LYS A 106 0.78 35.04 -18.46
CA LYS A 106 1.58 35.69 -19.51
C LYS A 106 0.85 35.86 -20.85
N ASN A 107 -0.21 35.09 -21.07
CA ASN A 107 -0.99 35.13 -22.32
C ASN A 107 -2.15 36.15 -22.28
N PHE A 108 -2.31 36.93 -21.19
CA PHE A 108 -3.38 37.91 -21.00
C PHE A 108 -2.89 39.37 -20.98
N MET A 109 -1.66 39.65 -21.43
CA MET A 109 -1.08 41.02 -21.40
C MET A 109 -0.58 41.53 -22.76
N HIS A 110 -1.14 41.06 -23.88
CA HIS A 110 -0.85 41.60 -25.22
C HIS A 110 -2.11 41.69 -26.10
N GLY A 111 -3.22 42.15 -25.52
CA GLY A 111 -4.44 42.52 -26.26
C GLY A 111 -4.81 43.96 -25.97
#